data_AF-A0A920I9S7-F1
#
_entry.id   AF-A0A920I9S7-F1
#
_cell.length_a   1.000
_cell.length_b   1.000
_cell.length_c   1.000
_cell.angle_alpha   90.00
_cell.angle_beta   90.00
_cell.angle_gamma   90.00
#
_symmetry.space_group_name_H-M   'P 1'
#
loop_
_entity.id
_entity.type
_entity.pdbx_description
1 polymer ?
#
loop_
_entity_poly.entity_id
_entity_poly.type
_entity_poly.pdbx_seq_one_letter_code
_entity_poly.pdbx_strand_id
1 'polypeptide(L)'
;MGFGQLFIDLAMVIAGRFSGGPAKVAIFSSAFMGTISGSSIANTVTTGALTIPAMKRVGYPAHFSGAVEATSSTGGQITPPILGAAAFIMVEYLEIPLRDILAAALFPALLHYFGIFVMVHLEAKRLNLRGLPSEELPSLFRVLKKHLLTLTPLIILVYFILSGRTPDFAAVYGIIACVVVGFLQPENRLNLYDLYQSLAVGARNTIAVGAAAACVGIIVGVVTLTGVGFRLGYVVVQTANDIANFFGNFWPLSIFGVEQLALFFSLILIAMACIIMGAGIPTTATYIILVAVAAPLCL
;
A
#
# COMPACT_ATOMS: atom_id res chain seq x y z
N MET A 1 -15.05 -10.71 10.58
CA MET A 1 -13.80 -11.28 10.03
C MET A 1 -14.05 -12.07 8.73
N GLY A 2 -14.72 -11.48 7.73
CA GLY A 2 -15.05 -12.18 6.46
C GLY A 2 -14.27 -11.71 5.22
N PHE A 3 -13.76 -10.47 5.22
CA PHE A 3 -13.04 -9.90 4.07
C PHE A 3 -11.65 -10.51 3.86
N GLY A 4 -10.89 -10.81 4.92
CA GLY A 4 -9.56 -11.41 4.78
C GLY A 4 -9.60 -12.82 4.20
N GLN A 5 -10.57 -13.62 4.65
CA GLN A 5 -10.80 -14.97 4.10
C GLN A 5 -11.22 -14.92 2.64
N LEU A 6 -12.07 -13.97 2.23
CA LEU A 6 -12.42 -13.75 0.83
C LEU A 6 -11.18 -13.57 -0.07
N PHE A 7 -10.25 -12.68 0.31
CA PHE A 7 -9.07 -12.40 -0.51
C PHE A 7 -8.07 -13.54 -0.52
N ILE A 8 -7.93 -14.24 0.60
CA ILE A 8 -7.13 -15.47 0.69
C ILE A 8 -7.73 -16.54 -0.22
N ASP A 9 -9.05 -16.76 -0.17
CA ASP A 9 -9.74 -17.74 -0.99
C ASP A 9 -9.62 -17.39 -2.48
N LEU A 10 -9.81 -16.12 -2.86
CA LEU A 10 -9.59 -15.66 -4.24
C LEU A 10 -8.13 -15.90 -4.68
N ALA A 11 -7.17 -15.54 -3.83
CA ALA A 11 -5.76 -15.75 -4.11
C ALA A 11 -5.43 -17.25 -4.24
N MET A 12 -6.02 -18.12 -3.42
CA MET A 12 -5.90 -19.58 -3.53
C MET A 12 -6.41 -20.08 -4.89
N VAL A 13 -7.54 -19.59 -5.38
CA VAL A 13 -8.05 -20.00 -6.69
C VAL A 13 -7.13 -19.53 -7.83
N ILE A 14 -6.65 -18.29 -7.76
CA ILE A 14 -5.80 -17.70 -8.80
C ILE A 14 -4.42 -18.35 -8.83
N ALA A 15 -3.82 -18.58 -7.66
CA ALA A 15 -2.39 -18.87 -7.55
C ALA A 15 -2.04 -20.25 -6.97
N GLY A 16 -2.98 -20.92 -6.31
CA GLY A 16 -2.73 -22.18 -5.60
C GLY A 16 -2.31 -23.35 -6.50
N ARG A 17 -2.73 -23.35 -7.77
CA ARG A 17 -2.41 -24.39 -8.77
C ARG A 17 -0.98 -24.34 -9.31
N PHE A 18 -0.29 -23.22 -9.15
CA PHE A 18 1.04 -23.05 -9.72
C PHE A 18 2.12 -23.66 -8.83
N SER A 19 3.26 -24.05 -9.41
CA SER A 19 4.46 -24.43 -8.63
C SER A 19 4.83 -23.29 -7.67
N GLY A 20 5.01 -23.60 -6.39
CA GLY A 20 5.15 -22.60 -5.32
C GLY A 20 3.85 -21.89 -4.92
N GLY A 21 2.70 -22.49 -5.21
CA GLY A 21 1.35 -21.93 -5.05
C GLY A 21 1.13 -21.09 -3.79
N PRO A 22 1.38 -21.60 -2.57
CA PRO A 22 1.12 -20.85 -1.33
C PRO A 22 1.86 -19.51 -1.23
N ALA A 23 3.08 -19.42 -1.75
CA ALA A 23 3.83 -18.17 -1.72
C ALA A 23 3.28 -17.17 -2.74
N LYS A 24 2.77 -17.63 -3.88
CA LYS A 24 2.05 -16.76 -4.83
C LYS A 24 0.69 -16.34 -4.28
N VAL A 25 -0.02 -17.24 -3.59
CA VAL A 25 -1.25 -16.93 -2.85
C VAL A 25 -0.98 -15.85 -1.82
N ALA A 26 0.13 -15.91 -1.09
CA ALA A 26 0.53 -14.86 -0.16
C ALA A 26 0.66 -13.51 -0.86
N ILE A 27 1.38 -13.44 -1.99
CA ILE A 27 1.54 -12.20 -2.76
C ILE A 27 0.20 -11.62 -3.19
N PHE A 28 -0.69 -12.40 -3.80
CA PHE A 28 -1.98 -11.90 -4.28
C PHE A 28 -2.92 -11.55 -3.13
N SER A 29 -2.96 -12.36 -2.07
CA SER A 29 -3.77 -12.08 -0.88
C SER A 29 -3.34 -10.77 -0.22
N SER A 30 -2.03 -10.59 -0.02
CA SER A 30 -1.48 -9.37 0.58
C SER A 30 -1.61 -8.18 -0.37
N ALA A 31 -1.57 -8.38 -1.69
CA ALA A 31 -1.91 -7.33 -2.65
C ALA A 31 -3.36 -6.87 -2.48
N PHE A 32 -4.33 -7.79 -2.53
CA PHE A 32 -5.75 -7.45 -2.39
C PHE A 32 -6.09 -6.85 -1.03
N MET A 33 -5.61 -7.46 0.07
CA MET A 33 -5.79 -6.92 1.41
C MET A 33 -5.12 -5.55 1.56
N GLY A 34 -3.93 -5.40 0.99
CA GLY A 34 -3.17 -4.16 0.94
C GLY A 34 -3.95 -3.03 0.27
N THR A 35 -4.64 -3.33 -0.84
CA THR A 35 -5.47 -2.35 -1.57
C THR A 35 -6.60 -1.75 -0.75
N ILE A 36 -6.99 -2.40 0.36
CA ILE A 36 -8.07 -1.97 1.24
C ILE A 36 -7.53 -1.34 2.51
N SER A 37 -6.61 -2.05 3.16
CA SER A 37 -6.11 -1.61 4.45
C SER A 37 -5.13 -0.45 4.31
N GLY A 38 -4.42 -0.34 3.18
CA GLY A 38 -3.38 0.65 2.95
C GLY A 38 -2.27 0.66 4.02
N SER A 39 -2.15 -0.43 4.79
CA SER A 39 -1.30 -0.55 5.97
C SER A 39 -0.56 -1.89 5.95
N SER A 40 0.77 -1.82 5.89
CA SER A 40 1.62 -3.02 5.88
C SER A 40 1.54 -3.81 7.17
N ILE A 41 1.38 -3.13 8.31
CA ILE A 41 1.32 -3.76 9.63
C ILE A 41 0.01 -4.54 9.74
N ALA A 42 -1.12 -3.92 9.42
CA ALA A 42 -2.42 -4.57 9.44
C ALA A 42 -2.47 -5.74 8.45
N ASN A 43 -1.89 -5.57 7.25
CA ASN A 43 -1.75 -6.64 6.28
C ASN A 43 -0.95 -7.82 6.86
N THR A 44 0.29 -7.58 7.31
CA THR A 44 1.16 -8.63 7.87
C THR A 44 0.51 -9.37 9.05
N VAL A 45 -0.23 -8.67 9.92
CA VAL A 45 -0.93 -9.30 11.06
C VAL A 45 -2.11 -10.15 10.60
N THR A 46 -2.80 -9.77 9.53
CA THR A 46 -4.00 -10.47 9.06
C THR A 46 -3.67 -11.58 8.06
N THR A 47 -2.96 -11.28 6.97
CA THR A 47 -2.57 -12.26 5.95
C THR A 47 -1.42 -13.12 6.45
N GLY A 48 -0.40 -12.53 7.07
CA GLY A 48 0.81 -13.22 7.54
C GLY A 48 0.54 -14.32 8.56
N ALA A 49 -0.48 -14.16 9.41
CA ALA A 49 -0.90 -15.20 10.36
C ALA A 49 -1.32 -16.51 9.67
N LEU A 50 -1.75 -16.44 8.41
CA LEU A 50 -2.23 -17.58 7.63
C LEU A 50 -1.25 -17.98 6.53
N THR A 51 -0.62 -17.02 5.85
CA THR A 51 0.28 -17.27 4.71
C THR A 51 1.65 -17.78 5.15
N ILE A 52 2.21 -17.29 6.26
CA ILE A 52 3.54 -17.72 6.75
C ILE A 52 3.52 -19.21 7.14
N PRO A 53 2.55 -19.71 7.96
CA PRO A 53 2.47 -21.14 8.24
C PRO A 53 2.21 -21.98 6.99
N ALA A 54 1.39 -21.50 6.05
CA ALA A 54 1.09 -22.21 4.81
C ALA A 54 2.33 -22.37 3.92
N MET A 55 3.14 -21.32 3.76
CA MET A 55 4.42 -21.40 3.04
C MET A 55 5.39 -22.39 3.69
N LYS A 56 5.49 -22.37 5.02
CA LYS A 56 6.34 -23.30 5.77
C LYS A 56 5.91 -24.77 5.62
N ARG A 57 4.60 -25.05 5.61
CA ARG A 57 4.07 -26.42 5.42
C ARG A 57 4.43 -27.01 4.06
N VAL A 58 4.52 -26.18 3.03
CA VAL A 58 4.89 -26.60 1.68
C VAL A 58 6.42 -26.73 1.49
N GLY A 59 7.21 -26.24 2.44
CA GLY A 59 8.67 -26.44 2.47
C GLY A 59 9.50 -25.19 2.23
N TYR A 60 8.90 -23.99 2.19
CA TYR A 60 9.68 -22.75 2.20
C TYR A 60 10.39 -22.56 3.55
N PRO A 61 11.63 -22.07 3.55
CA PRO A 61 12.32 -21.76 4.79
C PRO A 61 11.63 -20.60 5.53
N ALA A 62 11.72 -20.61 6.87
CA ALA A 62 11.00 -19.67 7.71
C ALA A 62 11.38 -18.20 7.45
N HIS A 63 12.67 -17.92 7.22
CA HIS A 63 13.16 -16.58 6.93
C HIS A 63 12.63 -16.05 5.59
N PHE A 64 12.57 -16.91 4.56
CA PHE A 64 12.03 -16.55 3.25
C PHE A 64 10.53 -16.30 3.32
N SER A 65 9.78 -17.13 4.04
CA SER A 65 8.33 -16.97 4.23
C SER A 65 8.01 -15.64 4.91
N GLY A 66 8.78 -15.27 5.94
CA GLY A 66 8.66 -13.97 6.59
C GLY A 66 9.04 -12.80 5.68
N ALA A 67 10.10 -12.94 4.89
CA ALA A 67 10.54 -11.90 3.96
C ALA A 67 9.52 -11.65 2.84
N VAL A 68 8.95 -12.70 2.25
CA VAL A 68 7.92 -12.59 1.21
C VAL A 68 6.66 -11.91 1.76
N GLU A 69 6.21 -12.31 2.95
CA GLU A 69 5.04 -11.69 3.58
C GLU A 69 5.29 -10.22 3.91
N ALA A 70 6.44 -9.88 4.49
CA ALA A 70 6.79 -8.50 4.80
C ALA A 70 6.85 -7.64 3.54
N THR A 71 7.52 -8.13 2.48
CA THR A 71 7.70 -7.38 1.22
C THR A 71 6.41 -7.26 0.42
N SER A 72 5.57 -8.29 0.41
CA SER A 72 4.25 -8.22 -0.26
C SER A 72 3.28 -7.31 0.49
N SER A 73 3.37 -7.30 1.83
CA SER A 73 2.59 -6.41 2.69
C SER A 73 2.96 -4.94 2.53
N THR A 74 4.25 -4.61 2.34
CA THR A 74 4.68 -3.23 2.10
C THR A 74 4.16 -2.65 0.79
N GLY A 75 4.03 -3.49 -0.24
CA GLY A 75 3.43 -3.10 -1.52
C GLY A 75 2.00 -2.54 -1.35
N GLY A 76 1.25 -3.03 -0.35
CA GLY A 76 -0.14 -2.62 -0.12
C GLY A 76 -0.35 -1.11 0.08
N GLN A 77 0.68 -0.38 0.52
CA GLN A 77 0.59 1.08 0.69
C GLN A 77 0.55 1.85 -0.64
N ILE A 78 1.11 1.27 -1.70
CA ILE A 78 1.21 1.88 -3.03
C ILE A 78 0.25 1.24 -4.05
N THR A 79 -0.50 0.20 -3.65
CA THR A 79 -1.44 -0.48 -4.54
C THR A 79 -2.78 0.25 -4.60
N PRO A 80 -3.24 0.68 -5.79
CA PRO A 80 -4.62 1.13 -6.02
C PRO A 80 -5.65 0.05 -5.57
N PRO A 81 -6.86 0.42 -5.14
CA PRO A 81 -7.54 1.69 -5.39
C PRO A 81 -7.71 2.63 -4.19
N ILE A 82 -7.49 2.18 -2.95
CA ILE A 82 -7.66 3.05 -1.76
C ILE A 82 -6.34 3.75 -1.43
N LEU A 83 -5.21 3.06 -1.63
CA LEU A 83 -3.88 3.49 -1.15
C LEU A 83 -3.91 3.79 0.37
N GLY A 84 -2.77 3.92 1.04
CA GLY A 84 -2.77 4.29 2.47
C GLY A 84 -3.44 5.65 2.75
N ALA A 85 -3.64 5.98 4.04
CA ALA A 85 -4.05 7.33 4.47
C ALA A 85 -3.14 8.45 3.89
N ALA A 86 -1.90 8.10 3.53
CA ALA A 86 -0.94 8.95 2.83
C ALA A 86 -1.45 9.51 1.49
N ALA A 87 -2.23 8.74 0.72
CA ALA A 87 -2.71 9.21 -0.58
C ALA A 87 -3.71 10.37 -0.44
N PHE A 88 -4.56 10.34 0.59
CA PHE A 88 -5.50 11.44 0.87
C PHE A 88 -4.78 12.72 1.24
N ILE A 89 -3.72 12.61 2.04
CA ILE A 89 -2.86 13.75 2.39
C ILE A 89 -2.19 14.30 1.14
N MET A 90 -1.71 13.43 0.25
CA MET A 90 -1.07 13.84 -0.99
C MET A 90 -2.04 14.56 -1.94
N VAL A 91 -3.32 14.17 -1.99
CA VAL A 91 -4.37 14.92 -2.70
C VAL A 91 -4.56 16.32 -2.12
N GLU A 92 -4.60 16.44 -0.80
CA GLU A 92 -4.80 17.72 -0.11
C GLU A 92 -3.62 18.68 -0.31
N TYR A 93 -2.38 18.16 -0.28
CA TYR A 93 -1.18 18.99 -0.43
C TYR A 93 -0.81 19.32 -1.88
N LEU A 94 -1.00 18.40 -2.82
CA LEU A 94 -0.66 18.62 -4.22
C LEU A 94 -1.82 19.23 -5.02
N GLU A 95 -3.01 19.32 -4.44
CA GLU A 95 -4.24 19.80 -5.08
C GLU A 95 -4.61 19.05 -6.39
N ILE A 96 -4.08 17.83 -6.56
CA ILE A 96 -4.38 16.97 -7.71
C ILE A 96 -5.42 15.90 -7.37
N PRO A 97 -6.30 15.53 -8.31
CA PRO A 97 -7.27 14.46 -8.10
C PRO A 97 -6.63 13.12 -7.71
N LEU A 98 -7.27 12.38 -6.79
CA LEU A 98 -6.81 11.04 -6.35
C LEU A 98 -6.61 10.06 -7.52
N ARG A 99 -7.42 10.19 -8.57
CA ARG A 99 -7.29 9.37 -9.79
C ARG A 99 -5.91 9.48 -10.45
N ASP A 100 -5.29 10.65 -10.40
CA ASP A 100 -4.01 10.90 -11.07
C ASP A 100 -2.87 10.29 -10.24
N ILE A 101 -2.98 10.37 -8.91
CA ILE A 101 -2.10 9.68 -7.96
C ILE A 101 -2.23 8.16 -8.12
N LEU A 102 -3.46 7.64 -8.24
CA LEU A 102 -3.73 6.22 -8.45
C LEU A 102 -3.13 5.72 -9.77
N ALA A 103 -3.26 6.50 -10.84
CA ALA A 103 -2.67 6.18 -12.14
C ALA A 103 -1.14 6.17 -12.07
N ALA A 104 -0.54 7.15 -11.38
CA ALA A 104 0.90 7.22 -11.16
C ALA A 104 1.42 6.05 -10.30
N ALA A 105 0.66 5.64 -9.27
CA ALA A 105 1.03 4.56 -8.36
C ALA A 105 0.87 3.15 -8.96
N LEU A 106 0.04 3.00 -10.00
CA LEU A 106 -0.23 1.71 -10.64
C LEU A 106 1.04 1.06 -11.20
N PHE A 107 1.87 1.82 -11.90
CA PHE A 107 3.07 1.28 -12.53
C PHE A 107 4.13 0.80 -11.50
N PRO A 108 4.50 1.61 -10.48
CA PRO A 108 5.34 1.14 -9.38
C PRO A 108 4.77 -0.08 -8.64
N ALA A 109 3.46 -0.11 -8.38
CA ALA A 109 2.83 -1.24 -7.72
C ALA A 109 2.94 -2.53 -8.55
N LEU A 110 2.69 -2.45 -9.86
CA LEU A 110 2.85 -3.59 -10.77
C LEU A 110 4.29 -4.11 -10.79
N LEU A 111 5.29 -3.21 -10.88
CA LEU A 111 6.69 -3.61 -10.86
C LEU A 111 7.09 -4.27 -9.54
N HIS A 112 6.61 -3.74 -8.41
CA HIS A 112 6.87 -4.28 -7.07
C HIS A 112 6.35 -5.72 -6.96
N TYR A 113 5.07 -5.95 -7.27
CA TYR A 113 4.49 -7.30 -7.19
C TYR A 113 5.05 -8.24 -8.25
N PHE A 114 5.39 -7.75 -9.44
CA PHE A 114 6.05 -8.54 -10.46
C PHE A 114 7.42 -9.02 -10.01
N GLY A 115 8.24 -8.14 -9.40
CA GLY A 115 9.54 -8.49 -8.85
C GLY A 115 9.45 -9.59 -7.78
N ILE A 116 8.53 -9.46 -6.84
CA ILE A 116 8.30 -10.47 -5.80
C ILE A 116 7.80 -11.78 -6.43
N PHE A 117 6.90 -11.70 -7.41
CA PHE A 117 6.36 -12.88 -8.09
C PHE A 117 7.44 -13.68 -8.81
N VAL A 118 8.33 -13.00 -9.54
CA VAL A 118 9.47 -13.63 -10.23
C VAL A 118 10.41 -14.27 -9.22
N MET A 119 10.76 -13.56 -8.14
CA MET A 119 11.65 -14.06 -7.10
C MET A 119 11.10 -15.31 -6.40
N VAL A 120 9.82 -15.30 -6.02
CA VAL A 120 9.14 -16.47 -5.46
C VAL A 120 9.05 -17.62 -6.46
N HIS A 121 8.81 -17.33 -7.75
CA HIS A 121 8.76 -18.38 -8.77
C HIS A 121 10.11 -19.07 -8.97
N LEU A 122 11.20 -18.31 -8.98
CA LEU A 122 12.56 -18.84 -9.10
C LEU A 122 12.93 -19.68 -7.88
N GLU A 123 12.64 -19.19 -6.67
CA GLU A 123 12.93 -19.94 -5.43
C GLU A 123 12.07 -21.22 -5.33
N ALA A 124 10.80 -21.16 -5.74
CA ALA A 124 9.93 -22.34 -5.81
C ALA A 124 10.51 -23.44 -6.71
N LYS A 125 11.05 -23.05 -7.88
CA LYS A 125 11.71 -23.96 -8.81
C LYS A 125 13.02 -24.50 -8.24
N ARG A 126 13.81 -23.65 -7.58
CA ARG A 126 15.07 -24.05 -6.92
C ARG A 126 14.84 -25.09 -5.84
N LEU A 127 13.77 -24.95 -5.06
CA LEU A 127 13.38 -25.88 -3.99
C LEU A 127 12.53 -27.06 -4.50
N ASN A 128 12.26 -27.16 -5.81
CA ASN A 128 11.39 -28.18 -6.43
C ASN A 128 10.01 -28.31 -5.76
N LEU A 129 9.44 -27.20 -5.29
CA LEU A 129 8.16 -27.18 -4.59
C LEU A 129 6.99 -27.32 -5.57
N ARG A 130 6.15 -28.34 -5.34
CA ARG A 130 4.91 -28.55 -6.09
C ARG A 130 3.78 -27.64 -5.57
N GLY A 131 2.83 -27.32 -6.45
CA GLY A 131 1.62 -26.57 -6.09
C GLY A 131 0.66 -27.40 -5.24
N LEU A 132 -0.38 -26.77 -4.71
CA LEU A 132 -1.40 -27.45 -3.91
C LEU A 132 -2.25 -28.38 -4.82
N PRO A 133 -2.67 -29.57 -4.33
CA PRO A 133 -3.53 -30.46 -5.08
C PRO A 133 -4.89 -29.80 -5.37
N SER A 134 -5.48 -30.10 -6.53
CA SER A 134 -6.71 -29.43 -7.02
C SER A 134 -7.93 -29.64 -6.13
N GLU A 135 -7.88 -30.61 -5.22
CA GLU A 135 -8.93 -30.97 -4.26
C GLU A 135 -8.97 -30.02 -3.04
N GLU A 136 -7.85 -29.39 -2.69
CA GLU A 136 -7.78 -28.41 -1.59
C GLU A 136 -8.15 -26.99 -2.03
N LEU A 137 -8.36 -26.78 -3.33
CA LEU A 137 -8.66 -25.46 -3.87
C LEU A 137 -10.16 -25.17 -3.80
N PRO A 138 -10.55 -24.01 -3.24
CA PRO A 138 -11.96 -23.61 -3.25
C PRO A 138 -12.43 -23.35 -4.70
N SER A 139 -13.70 -23.59 -4.97
CA SER A 139 -14.26 -23.36 -6.32
C SER A 139 -14.54 -21.87 -6.53
N LEU A 140 -13.98 -21.29 -7.61
CA LEU A 140 -14.11 -19.86 -7.95
C LEU A 140 -15.55 -19.35 -7.84
N PHE A 141 -16.48 -20.10 -8.43
CA PHE A 141 -17.89 -19.73 -8.49
C PHE A 141 -18.56 -19.72 -7.10
N ARG A 142 -18.15 -20.63 -6.21
CA ARG A 142 -18.68 -20.72 -4.84
C ARG A 142 -18.13 -19.60 -3.96
N VAL A 143 -16.84 -19.29 -4.08
CA VAL A 143 -16.20 -18.16 -3.38
C VAL A 143 -16.84 -16.85 -3.82
N LEU A 144 -16.94 -16.62 -5.13
CA LEU A 144 -17.50 -15.38 -5.66
C LEU A 144 -18.96 -15.20 -5.25
N LYS A 145 -19.81 -16.23 -5.37
CA LYS A 145 -21.22 -16.15 -4.97
C LYS A 145 -21.42 -15.93 -3.47
N LYS A 146 -20.56 -16.53 -2.64
CA LYS A 146 -20.62 -16.40 -1.17
C LYS A 146 -20.22 -14.99 -0.70
N HIS A 147 -19.27 -14.36 -1.39
CA HIS A 147 -18.66 -13.11 -0.95
C HIS A 147 -18.97 -11.89 -1.83
N LEU A 148 -19.79 -12.04 -2.88
CA LEU A 148 -20.18 -10.95 -3.79
C LEU A 148 -20.81 -9.77 -3.05
N LEU A 149 -21.68 -10.06 -2.09
CA LEU A 149 -22.33 -9.05 -1.23
C LEU A 149 -21.28 -8.24 -0.47
N THR A 150 -20.28 -8.91 0.09
CA THR A 150 -19.17 -8.31 0.82
C THR A 150 -18.27 -7.45 -0.09
N LEU A 151 -18.15 -7.77 -1.38
CA LEU A 151 -17.38 -6.98 -2.37
C LEU A 151 -18.09 -5.68 -2.82
N THR A 152 -19.41 -5.58 -2.60
CA THR A 152 -20.24 -4.48 -3.11
C THR A 152 -19.78 -3.09 -2.62
N PRO A 153 -19.47 -2.86 -1.33
CA PRO A 153 -19.03 -1.54 -0.85
C PRO A 153 -17.68 -1.11 -1.46
N LEU A 154 -16.78 -2.07 -1.68
CA LEU A 154 -15.51 -1.81 -2.36
C LEU A 154 -15.74 -1.37 -3.80
N ILE A 155 -16.61 -2.06 -4.55
CA ILE A 155 -16.95 -1.71 -5.93
C ILE A 155 -17.53 -0.29 -6.02
N ILE A 156 -18.44 0.07 -5.10
CA ILE A 156 -19.05 1.41 -5.05
C ILE A 156 -17.99 2.48 -4.77
N LEU A 157 -17.10 2.23 -3.81
CA LEU A 157 -16.02 3.15 -3.47
C LEU A 157 -15.08 3.37 -4.66
N VAL A 158 -14.64 2.29 -5.31
CA VAL A 158 -13.76 2.35 -6.50
C VAL A 158 -14.45 3.08 -7.65
N TYR A 159 -15.73 2.80 -7.89
CA TYR A 159 -16.51 3.46 -8.94
C TYR A 159 -16.55 4.98 -8.75
N PHE A 160 -16.80 5.47 -7.54
CA PHE A 160 -16.85 6.91 -7.28
C PHE A 160 -15.49 7.59 -7.43
N ILE A 161 -14.42 6.95 -6.96
CA ILE A 161 -13.05 7.47 -7.11
C ILE A 161 -12.67 7.57 -8.60
N LEU A 162 -12.92 6.51 -9.37
CA LEU A 162 -12.62 6.48 -10.81
C LEU A 162 -13.51 7.44 -11.62
N SER A 163 -14.73 7.73 -11.14
CA SER A 163 -15.62 8.73 -11.72
C SER A 163 -15.16 10.18 -11.45
N GLY A 164 -14.03 10.37 -10.76
CA GLY A 164 -13.48 11.70 -10.44
C GLY A 164 -14.21 12.43 -9.32
N ARG A 165 -15.00 11.72 -8.50
CA ARG A 165 -15.58 12.30 -7.28
C ARG A 165 -14.53 12.46 -6.20
N THR A 166 -14.81 13.36 -5.27
CA THR A 166 -13.92 13.61 -4.15
C THR A 166 -13.84 12.36 -3.24
N PRO A 167 -12.70 12.09 -2.61
CA PRO A 167 -12.51 10.87 -1.84
C PRO A 167 -13.42 10.76 -0.61
N ASP A 168 -13.77 11.90 0.00
CA ASP A 168 -14.75 12.02 1.09
C ASP A 168 -16.15 11.56 0.65
N PHE A 169 -16.57 11.96 -0.55
CA PHE A 169 -17.84 11.52 -1.13
C PHE A 169 -17.83 10.00 -1.32
N ALA A 170 -16.76 9.44 -1.90
CA ALA A 170 -16.64 7.99 -2.08
C ALA A 170 -16.67 7.22 -0.74
N ALA A 171 -16.03 7.77 0.30
CA ALA A 171 -16.00 7.17 1.63
C ALA A 171 -17.39 7.11 2.28
N VAL A 172 -18.17 8.20 2.23
CA VAL A 172 -19.52 8.23 2.82
C VAL A 172 -20.45 7.21 2.17
N TYR A 173 -20.48 7.14 0.84
CA TYR A 173 -21.31 6.16 0.13
C TYR A 173 -20.81 4.72 0.32
N GLY A 174 -19.50 4.52 0.46
CA GLY A 174 -18.91 3.24 0.84
C GLY A 174 -19.35 2.78 2.23
N ILE A 175 -19.37 3.67 3.22
CA ILE A 175 -19.85 3.38 4.59
C ILE A 175 -21.34 3.02 4.57
N ILE A 176 -22.17 3.82 3.87
CA ILE A 176 -23.60 3.53 3.72
C ILE A 176 -23.80 2.15 3.08
N ALA A 177 -23.05 1.83 2.03
CA ALA A 177 -23.09 0.52 1.39
C ALA A 177 -22.68 -0.61 2.34
N CYS A 178 -21.63 -0.42 3.16
CA CYS A 178 -21.22 -1.38 4.20
C CYS A 178 -22.35 -1.66 5.20
N VAL A 179 -23.05 -0.61 5.67
CA VAL A 179 -24.17 -0.75 6.60
C VAL A 179 -25.33 -1.52 5.95
N VAL A 180 -25.72 -1.14 4.74
CA VAL A 180 -26.80 -1.80 3.97
C VAL A 180 -26.47 -3.27 3.72
N VAL A 181 -25.26 -3.57 3.25
CA VAL A 181 -24.80 -4.95 3.02
C VAL A 181 -24.79 -5.75 4.32
N GLY A 182 -24.33 -5.16 5.43
CA GLY A 182 -24.29 -5.86 6.71
C GLY A 182 -25.67 -6.23 7.25
N PHE A 183 -26.73 -5.48 6.95
CA PHE A 183 -28.11 -5.89 7.25
C PHE A 183 -28.66 -6.95 6.29
N LEU A 184 -28.25 -6.91 5.02
CA LEU A 184 -28.71 -7.84 3.97
C LEU A 184 -27.98 -9.19 3.98
N GLN A 185 -26.79 -9.28 4.57
CA GLN A 185 -25.94 -10.47 4.50
C GLN A 185 -26.55 -11.65 5.29
N PRO A 186 -26.88 -12.78 4.63
CA PRO A 186 -27.62 -13.87 5.27
C PRO A 186 -26.80 -14.65 6.30
N GLU A 187 -25.48 -14.75 6.13
CA GLU A 187 -24.61 -15.54 7.00
C GLU A 187 -24.17 -14.80 8.28
N ASN A 188 -24.29 -13.47 8.33
CA ASN A 188 -23.77 -12.66 9.45
C ASN A 188 -24.46 -11.30 9.55
N ARG A 189 -25.79 -11.30 9.77
CA ARG A 189 -26.61 -10.08 9.86
C ARG A 189 -26.13 -9.17 10.99
N LEU A 190 -25.89 -7.90 10.70
CA LEU A 190 -25.60 -6.88 11.70
C LEU A 190 -26.83 -6.65 12.59
N ASN A 191 -26.62 -6.72 13.90
CA ASN A 191 -27.58 -6.21 14.86
C ASN A 191 -27.32 -4.72 15.14
N LEU A 192 -28.31 -3.99 15.67
CA LEU A 192 -28.13 -2.57 16.03
C LEU A 192 -27.01 -2.37 17.05
N TYR A 193 -26.81 -3.36 17.92
CA TYR A 193 -25.69 -3.37 18.87
C TYR A 193 -24.33 -3.48 18.17
N ASP A 194 -24.22 -4.32 17.14
CA ASP A 194 -22.97 -4.48 16.37
C ASP A 194 -22.65 -3.22 15.56
N LEU A 195 -23.69 -2.54 15.04
CA LEU A 195 -23.53 -1.26 14.37
C LEU A 195 -22.99 -0.20 15.35
N TYR A 196 -23.59 -0.09 16.54
CA TYR A 196 -23.11 0.83 17.57
C TYR A 196 -21.67 0.53 17.99
N GLN A 197 -21.33 -0.74 18.21
CA GLN A 197 -19.96 -1.15 18.53
C GLN A 197 -18.98 -0.84 17.38
N SER A 198 -19.38 -1.06 16.12
CA SER A 198 -18.56 -0.74 14.96
C SER A 198 -18.30 0.77 14.83
N LEU A 199 -19.30 1.61 15.07
CA LEU A 199 -19.14 3.06 15.14
C LEU A 199 -18.22 3.46 16.31
N ALA A 200 -18.36 2.86 17.48
CA ALA A 200 -17.53 3.14 18.64
C ALA A 200 -16.06 2.76 18.40
N VAL A 201 -15.80 1.61 17.77
CA VAL A 201 -14.44 1.18 17.36
C VAL A 201 -13.88 2.13 16.30
N GLY A 202 -14.69 2.53 15.32
CA GLY A 202 -14.31 3.53 14.32
C GLY A 202 -13.87 4.84 14.97
N ALA A 203 -14.69 5.39 15.87
CA ALA A 203 -14.38 6.61 16.60
C ALA A 203 -13.09 6.49 17.44
N ARG A 204 -12.91 5.37 18.16
CA ARG A 204 -11.67 5.12 18.92
C ARG A 204 -10.43 5.09 18.03
N ASN A 205 -10.52 4.44 16.88
CA ASN A 205 -9.40 4.39 15.92
C ASN A 205 -9.11 5.77 15.32
N THR A 206 -10.14 6.59 15.06
CA THR A 206 -9.97 7.96 14.57
C THR A 206 -9.25 8.86 15.58
N ILE A 207 -9.44 8.67 16.90
CA ILE A 207 -8.73 9.46 17.92
C ILE A 207 -7.21 9.29 17.81
N ALA A 208 -6.75 8.05 17.60
CA ALA A 208 -5.31 7.78 17.45
C ALA A 208 -4.73 8.45 16.19
N VAL A 209 -5.47 8.41 15.07
CA VAL A 209 -5.09 9.08 13.82
C VAL A 209 -5.11 10.61 13.99
N GLY A 210 -6.11 11.15 14.67
CA GLY A 210 -6.25 12.58 14.96
C GLY A 210 -5.14 13.11 15.87
N ALA A 211 -4.77 12.36 16.93
CA ALA A 211 -3.66 12.72 17.80
C ALA A 211 -2.32 12.72 17.03
N ALA A 212 -2.08 11.72 16.17
CA ALA A 212 -0.91 11.70 15.30
C ALA A 212 -0.89 12.89 14.34
N ALA A 213 -2.02 13.20 13.70
CA ALA A 213 -2.16 14.36 12.81
C ALA A 213 -1.90 15.68 13.54
N ALA A 214 -2.38 15.85 14.78
CA ALA A 214 -2.13 17.04 15.60
C ALA A 214 -0.64 17.22 15.92
N CYS A 215 0.05 16.15 16.38
CA CYS A 215 1.49 16.19 16.64
C CYS A 215 2.28 16.54 15.38
N VAL A 216 1.92 15.94 14.25
CA VAL A 216 2.57 16.21 12.97
C VAL A 216 2.30 17.64 12.50
N GLY A 217 1.09 18.17 12.68
CA GLY A 217 0.75 19.56 12.36
C GLY A 217 1.64 20.56 13.11
N ILE A 218 1.98 20.29 14.38
CA ILE A 218 2.95 21.11 15.14
C ILE A 218 4.34 21.02 14.50
N ILE A 219 4.81 19.82 14.15
CA ILE A 219 6.12 19.63 13.51
C ILE A 219 6.17 20.38 12.17
N VAL A 220 5.16 20.21 11.31
CA VAL A 220 5.06 20.92 10.03
C VAL A 220 5.05 22.42 10.27
N GLY A 221 4.24 22.92 11.20
CA GLY A 221 4.19 24.33 11.56
C GLY A 221 5.54 24.89 11.99
N VAL A 222 6.28 24.18 12.86
CA VAL A 222 7.63 24.59 13.28
C VAL A 222 8.62 24.53 12.11
N VAL A 223 8.60 23.48 11.29
CA VAL A 223 9.51 23.33 10.14
C VAL A 223 9.26 24.43 9.09
N THR A 224 8.00 24.78 8.84
CA THR A 224 7.61 25.87 7.94
C THR A 224 8.01 27.22 8.51
N LEU A 225 7.73 27.51 9.78
CA LEU A 225 8.07 28.80 10.42
C LEU A 225 9.57 29.01 10.60
N THR A 226 10.33 27.96 10.87
CA THR A 226 11.80 28.03 11.01
C THR A 226 12.52 28.08 9.65
N GLY A 227 11.83 27.77 8.55
CA GLY A 227 12.42 27.72 7.20
C GLY A 227 13.44 26.59 7.02
N VAL A 228 13.53 25.64 7.97
CA VAL A 228 14.48 24.52 7.91
C VAL A 228 14.14 23.59 6.74
N GLY A 229 12.85 23.39 6.43
CA GLY A 229 12.42 22.59 5.27
C GLY A 229 12.97 23.13 3.96
N PHE A 230 12.84 24.45 3.74
CA PHE A 230 13.37 25.13 2.55
C PHE A 230 14.90 25.10 2.51
N ARG A 231 15.59 25.25 3.64
CA ARG A 231 17.06 25.18 3.69
C ARG A 231 17.59 23.78 3.41
N LEU A 232 16.98 22.75 3.97
CA LEU A 232 17.34 21.36 3.68
C LEU A 232 17.10 21.05 2.21
N GLY A 233 15.97 21.51 1.66
CA GLY A 233 15.68 21.39 0.25
C GLY A 233 16.75 22.06 -0.63
N TYR A 234 17.09 23.31 -0.32
CA TYR A 234 18.15 24.04 -1.03
C TYR A 234 19.50 23.31 -0.97
N VAL A 235 19.88 22.77 0.20
CA VAL A 235 21.12 22.00 0.33
C VAL A 235 21.10 20.74 -0.53
N VAL A 236 19.98 20.01 -0.57
CA VAL A 236 19.84 18.80 -1.41
C VAL A 236 19.94 19.14 -2.89
N VAL A 237 19.25 20.18 -3.35
CA VAL A 237 19.29 20.62 -4.76
C VAL A 237 20.66 21.16 -5.14
N GLN A 238 21.30 21.95 -4.26
CA GLN A 238 22.64 22.46 -4.52
C GLN A 238 23.65 21.31 -4.58
N THR A 239 23.60 20.37 -3.63
CA THR A 239 24.45 19.18 -3.63
C THR A 239 24.21 18.32 -4.88
N ALA A 240 22.95 18.15 -5.29
CA ALA A 240 22.60 17.41 -6.50
C ALA A 240 23.15 18.10 -7.77
N ASN A 241 23.09 19.44 -7.83
CA ASN A 241 23.68 20.22 -8.92
C ASN A 241 25.22 20.13 -8.91
N ASP A 242 25.87 20.19 -7.75
CA ASP A 242 27.32 20.06 -7.64
C ASP A 242 27.79 18.67 -8.07
N ILE A 243 27.08 17.62 -7.67
CA ILE A 243 27.31 16.24 -8.12
C ILE A 243 27.05 16.13 -9.64
N ALA A 244 25.97 16.72 -10.13
CA ALA A 244 25.64 16.71 -11.56
C ALA A 244 26.71 17.40 -12.41
N ASN A 245 27.27 18.52 -11.94
CA ASN A 245 28.35 19.24 -12.61
C ASN A 245 29.68 18.46 -12.57
N PHE A 246 29.96 17.73 -11.49
CA PHE A 246 31.13 16.88 -11.37
C PHE A 246 31.06 15.66 -12.29
N PHE A 247 29.91 14.98 -12.34
CA PHE A 247 29.69 13.77 -13.15
C PHE A 247 29.28 14.05 -14.59
N GLY A 248 28.81 15.27 -14.91
CA GLY A 248 28.40 15.68 -16.26
C GLY A 248 29.54 15.67 -17.30
N ASN A 249 30.79 15.67 -16.83
CA ASN A 249 31.98 15.54 -17.68
C ASN A 249 32.44 14.08 -17.88
N PHE A 250 31.79 13.10 -17.26
CA PHE A 250 32.18 11.69 -17.31
C PHE A 250 31.36 10.93 -18.38
N TRP A 251 32.03 10.27 -19.33
CA TRP A 251 31.38 9.42 -20.33
C TRP A 251 30.82 8.17 -19.62
N PRO A 252 29.49 7.88 -19.62
CA PRO A 252 28.44 8.17 -20.61
C PRO A 252 27.34 9.15 -20.13
N LEU A 253 27.55 9.85 -19.01
CA LEU A 253 26.59 10.78 -18.40
C LEU A 253 26.53 12.15 -19.11
N SER A 254 27.49 12.45 -19.99
CA SER A 254 27.53 13.69 -20.79
C SER A 254 26.45 13.79 -21.87
N ILE A 255 25.64 12.75 -22.08
CA ILE A 255 24.54 12.70 -23.08
C ILE A 255 23.26 13.34 -22.51
N PHE A 256 23.13 13.40 -21.17
CA PHE A 256 21.99 14.00 -20.48
C PHE A 256 22.31 15.46 -20.12
N GLY A 257 21.32 16.35 -20.22
CA GLY A 257 21.49 17.74 -19.81
C GLY A 257 21.79 17.83 -18.31
N VAL A 258 22.56 18.86 -17.90
CA VAL A 258 22.94 19.07 -16.49
C VAL A 258 21.71 19.10 -15.57
N GLU A 259 20.60 19.68 -16.04
CA GLU A 259 19.32 19.71 -15.31
C GLU A 259 18.72 18.31 -15.09
N GLN A 260 18.80 17.42 -16.07
CA GLN A 260 18.27 16.05 -15.97
C GLN A 260 19.12 15.21 -15.02
N LEU A 261 20.44 15.40 -15.04
CA LEU A 261 21.36 14.77 -14.09
C LEU A 261 21.09 15.26 -12.66
N ALA A 262 20.90 16.57 -12.48
CA ALA A 262 20.59 17.16 -11.19
C ALA A 262 19.28 16.63 -10.61
N LEU A 263 18.22 16.51 -11.43
CA LEU A 263 16.96 15.90 -11.04
C LEU A 263 17.11 14.42 -10.63
N PHE A 264 17.93 13.65 -11.36
CA PHE A 264 18.18 12.26 -11.01
C PHE A 264 18.91 12.12 -9.67
N PHE A 265 19.96 12.91 -9.45
CA PHE A 265 20.71 12.88 -8.19
C PHE A 265 19.90 13.45 -7.02
N SER A 266 19.05 14.45 -7.24
CA SER A 266 18.16 14.96 -6.20
C SER A 266 17.15 13.89 -5.77
N LEU A 267 16.56 13.14 -6.71
CA LEU A 267 15.68 12.01 -6.40
C LEU A 267 16.38 10.91 -5.58
N ILE A 268 17.65 10.61 -5.87
CA ILE A 268 18.45 9.64 -5.09
C ILE A 268 18.71 10.15 -3.67
N LEU A 269 19.14 11.40 -3.53
CA LEU A 269 19.38 12.02 -2.22
C LEU A 269 18.10 12.07 -1.38
N ILE A 270 16.97 12.44 -2.01
CA ILE A 270 15.65 12.41 -1.39
C ILE A 270 15.30 10.98 -0.98
N ALA A 271 15.51 9.98 -1.83
CA ALA A 271 15.24 8.58 -1.49
C ALA A 271 16.07 8.10 -0.27
N MET A 272 17.34 8.48 -0.17
CA MET A 272 18.16 8.18 1.01
C MET A 272 17.63 8.89 2.26
N ALA A 273 17.26 10.16 2.16
CA ALA A 273 16.64 10.91 3.25
C ALA A 273 15.31 10.26 3.70
N CYS A 274 14.47 9.82 2.76
CA CYS A 274 13.24 9.07 3.03
C CYS A 274 13.51 7.79 3.82
N ILE A 275 14.56 7.04 3.47
CA ILE A 275 14.92 5.79 4.16
C ILE A 275 15.34 6.08 5.60
N ILE A 276 16.17 7.10 5.81
CA ILE A 276 16.66 7.49 7.15
C ILE A 276 15.50 7.98 8.02
N MET A 277 14.61 8.82 7.47
CA MET A 277 13.45 9.34 8.20
C MET A 277 12.37 8.28 8.44
N GLY A 278 12.16 7.36 7.50
CA GLY A 278 11.10 6.36 7.54
C GLY A 278 11.34 5.19 8.49
N ALA A 279 12.56 5.02 9.03
CA ALA A 279 12.92 3.85 9.83
C ALA A 279 12.24 3.77 11.22
N GLY A 280 11.64 4.86 11.72
CA GLY A 280 11.16 4.94 13.11
C GLY A 280 9.77 5.51 13.35
N ILE A 281 9.05 5.94 12.29
CA ILE A 281 7.77 6.65 12.43
C ILE A 281 6.66 6.02 11.58
N PRO A 282 5.38 6.14 11.98
CA PRO A 282 4.24 5.65 11.19
C PRO A 282 4.23 6.26 9.79
N THR A 283 3.83 5.48 8.79
CA THR A 283 3.91 5.86 7.37
C THR A 283 3.22 7.18 7.06
N THR A 284 2.03 7.42 7.64
CA THR A 284 1.32 8.69 7.52
C THR A 284 2.17 9.88 7.99
N ALA A 285 2.88 9.76 9.12
CA ALA A 285 3.74 10.82 9.65
C ALA A 285 4.95 11.05 8.74
N THR A 286 5.58 9.97 8.23
CA THR A 286 6.69 10.07 7.27
C THR A 286 6.27 10.82 6.02
N TYR A 287 5.08 10.54 5.48
CA TYR A 287 4.57 11.20 4.28
C TYR A 287 4.34 12.70 4.51
N ILE A 288 3.71 13.10 5.61
CA ILE A 288 3.46 14.52 5.88
C ILE A 288 4.78 15.29 6.04
N ILE A 289 5.74 14.73 6.77
CA ILE A 289 7.05 15.38 6.93
C ILE A 289 7.79 15.43 5.59
N LEU A 290 7.72 14.35 4.79
CA LEU A 290 8.33 14.32 3.47
C LEU A 290 7.72 15.38 2.55
N VAL A 291 6.40 15.53 2.54
CA VAL A 291 5.73 16.58 1.76
C VAL A 291 6.19 17.97 2.21
N ALA A 292 6.30 18.23 3.51
CA ALA A 292 6.80 19.51 4.01
C ALA A 292 8.26 19.83 3.61
N VAL A 293 9.10 18.80 3.43
CA VAL A 293 10.53 18.95 3.07
C VAL A 293 10.77 18.86 1.55
N ALA A 294 10.00 18.03 0.84
CA ALA A 294 10.23 17.66 -0.56
C ALA A 294 9.22 18.26 -1.54
N ALA A 295 8.03 18.70 -1.12
CA ALA A 295 7.16 19.47 -2.02
C ALA A 295 7.85 20.71 -2.61
N PRO A 296 8.60 21.53 -1.84
CA PRO A 296 9.35 22.64 -2.43
C PRO A 296 10.57 22.22 -3.27
N LEU A 297 10.89 20.93 -3.36
CA LEU A 297 12.01 20.41 -4.17
C LEU A 297 11.59 19.97 -5.57
N CYS A 298 10.32 19.61 -5.74
CA CYS A 298 9.78 19.04 -6.97
C CYS A 298 8.90 20.03 -7.77
N LEU A 299 8.58 21.18 -7.17
CA LEU A 299 7.90 22.33 -7.78
C LEU A 299 8.94 23.39 -8.14
#